data_AF-A0A179IQ37-F1
#
_entry.id   AF-A0A179IQ37-F1
#
_cell.length_a   1.000
_cell.length_b   1.000
_cell.length_c   1.000
_cell.angle_alpha   90.00
_cell.angle_beta   90.00
_cell.angle_gamma   90.00
#
_symmetry.space_group_name_H-M   'P 1'
#
loop_
_entity.id
_entity.type
_entity.pdbx_description
1 polymer ?
#
loop_
_entity_poly.entity_id
_entity_poly.type
_entity_poly.pdbx_seq_one_letter_code
_entity_poly.pdbx_strand_id
1 'polypeptide(L)'
;MFYIEELYAKLRSIREVARRTGHDRKTVRKSIYAQELPRYKPRPPRPSKLDPFKPSLVSRIAEGTLNCNVLLDEIRALGYTGGKSILKAFVAQYRVPRAAQAVQRFETLPGQ
;
A
#
# COMPACT_ATOMS: atom_id res chain seq x y z
N MET A 1 -2.44 -0.33 25.33
CA MET A 1 -3.22 0.51 26.29
C MET A 1 -3.23 -0.23 27.64
N PHE A 2 -2.05 -0.49 28.21
CA PHE A 2 -1.90 -1.36 29.39
C PHE A 2 -2.26 -0.66 30.72
N TYR A 3 -2.25 0.68 30.73
CA TYR A 3 -2.43 1.49 31.93
C TYR A 3 -3.86 1.45 32.51
N ILE A 4 -4.90 1.34 31.67
CA ILE A 4 -6.30 1.34 32.12
C ILE A 4 -6.65 0.01 32.81
N GLU A 5 -6.17 -1.11 32.26
CA GLU A 5 -6.39 -2.44 32.84
C GLU A 5 -5.69 -2.58 34.19
N GLU A 6 -4.46 -2.09 34.30
CA GLU A 6 -3.69 -2.11 35.55
C GLU A 6 -4.37 -1.27 36.65
N LEU A 7 -4.85 -0.07 36.30
CA LEU A 7 -5.60 0.77 37.23
C LEU A 7 -6.92 0.13 37.65
N TYR A 8 -7.59 -0.58 36.74
CA TYR A 8 -8.81 -1.30 37.08
C TYR A 8 -8.53 -2.49 38.00
N ALA A 9 -7.43 -3.24 37.79
CA ALA A 9 -7.03 -4.32 38.68
C ALA A 9 -6.78 -3.84 40.12
N LYS A 10 -6.19 -2.64 40.27
CA LYS A 10 -5.91 -2.00 41.57
C LYS A 10 -7.16 -1.42 42.25
N LEU A 11 -8.03 -0.75 41.50
CA LEU A 11 -9.14 0.02 42.07
C LEU A 11 -10.48 -0.73 42.06
N ARG A 12 -10.62 -1.76 41.23
CA ARG A 12 -11.84 -2.56 41.02
C ARG A 12 -13.10 -1.72 40.71
N SER A 13 -12.94 -0.47 40.26
CA SER A 13 -14.05 0.47 40.01
C SER A 13 -13.85 1.25 38.72
N ILE A 14 -14.75 1.06 37.75
CA ILE A 14 -14.74 1.76 36.45
C ILE A 14 -14.88 3.28 36.64
N ARG A 15 -15.67 3.73 37.62
CA ARG A 15 -15.87 5.16 37.89
C ARG A 15 -14.60 5.83 38.41
N GLU A 16 -13.87 5.13 39.28
CA GLU A 16 -12.62 5.62 39.86
C GLU A 16 -11.52 5.69 38.78
N VAL A 17 -11.43 4.65 37.95
CA VAL A 17 -10.50 4.61 36.81
C VAL A 17 -10.81 5.73 35.82
N ALA A 18 -12.08 5.99 35.49
CA ALA A 18 -12.47 7.11 34.63
C ALA A 18 -12.06 8.47 35.21
N ARG A 19 -12.24 8.68 36.52
CA ARG A 19 -11.82 9.92 37.19
C ARG A 19 -10.30 10.11 37.17
N ARG A 20 -9.52 9.05 37.39
CA ARG A 20 -8.04 9.12 37.40
C ARG A 20 -7.42 9.22 36.01
N THR A 21 -8.02 8.58 35.02
CA THR A 21 -7.50 8.54 33.64
C THR A 21 -8.05 9.65 32.76
N GLY A 22 -9.11 10.36 33.19
CA GLY A 22 -9.81 11.37 32.40
C GLY A 22 -10.59 10.81 31.21
N HIS A 23 -10.68 9.49 31.06
CA HIS A 23 -11.41 8.85 29.96
C HIS A 23 -12.89 8.64 30.30
N ASP A 24 -13.76 8.66 29.29
CA ASP A 24 -15.17 8.29 29.48
C ASP A 24 -15.27 6.85 30.01
N ARG A 25 -16.23 6.62 30.92
CA ARG A 25 -16.57 5.30 31.48
C ARG A 25 -16.82 4.26 30.39
N LYS A 26 -17.38 4.65 29.24
CA LYS A 26 -17.59 3.78 28.07
C LYS A 26 -16.26 3.34 27.45
N THR A 27 -15.28 4.23 27.38
CA THR A 27 -13.92 3.93 26.88
C THR A 27 -13.16 3.04 27.83
N VAL A 28 -13.24 3.31 29.14
CA VAL A 28 -12.65 2.46 30.19
C VAL A 28 -13.28 1.07 30.15
N ARG A 29 -14.61 0.98 30.09
CA ARG A 29 -15.34 -0.29 29.92
C ARG A 29 -14.91 -1.00 28.65
N LYS A 30 -14.86 -0.31 27.51
CA LYS A 30 -14.41 -0.89 26.24
C LYS A 30 -12.98 -1.42 26.34
N SER A 31 -12.08 -0.73 27.05
CA SER A 31 -10.70 -1.18 27.24
C SER A 31 -10.60 -2.42 28.11
N ILE A 32 -11.35 -2.52 29.20
CA ILE A 32 -11.31 -3.68 30.13
C ILE A 32 -11.90 -4.93 29.50
N TYR A 33 -12.98 -4.79 28.72
CA TYR A 33 -13.70 -5.92 28.13
C TYR A 33 -13.28 -6.23 26.69
N ALA A 34 -12.45 -5.38 26.06
CA ALA A 34 -11.90 -5.69 24.74
C ALA A 34 -10.80 -6.75 24.91
N GLN A 35 -11.09 -7.99 24.51
CA GLN A 35 -10.10 -9.06 24.41
C GLN A 35 -8.96 -8.73 23.42
N GLU A 36 -9.23 -7.87 22.44
CA GLU A 36 -8.24 -7.41 21.47
C GLU A 36 -8.16 -5.88 21.43
N LEU A 37 -6.94 -5.35 21.54
CA LEU A 37 -6.67 -3.95 21.25
C LEU A 37 -7.23 -3.62 19.86
N PRO A 38 -7.96 -2.49 19.67
CA PRO A 38 -8.39 -2.07 18.35
C PRO A 38 -7.15 -1.79 17.49
N ARG A 39 -6.70 -2.81 16.75
CA ARG A 39 -5.63 -2.68 15.78
C ARG A 39 -6.20 -1.91 14.61
N TYR A 40 -5.57 -0.79 14.29
CA TYR A 40 -5.91 -0.04 13.09
C TYR A 40 -5.73 -0.96 11.89
N LYS A 41 -6.83 -1.38 11.26
CA LYS A 41 -6.76 -2.17 10.03
C LYS A 41 -6.13 -1.27 8.96
N PRO A 42 -5.14 -1.76 8.18
CA PRO A 42 -4.63 -1.00 7.05
C PRO A 42 -5.81 -0.62 6.16
N ARG A 43 -5.88 0.65 5.77
CA ARG A 43 -6.95 1.14 4.88
C ARG A 43 -6.93 0.30 3.59
N PRO A 44 -8.09 -0.11 3.07
CA PRO A 44 -8.12 -0.78 1.78
C PRO A 44 -7.49 0.16 0.74
N PRO A 45 -6.62 -0.36 -0.15
CA PRO A 45 -6.02 0.45 -1.20
C PRO A 45 -7.12 1.08 -2.04
N ARG A 46 -7.03 2.39 -2.25
CA ARG A 46 -8.01 3.12 -3.05
C ARG A 46 -8.01 2.56 -4.48
N PRO A 47 -9.19 2.38 -5.11
CA PRO A 47 -9.23 2.00 -6.51
C PRO A 47 -8.52 3.08 -7.34
N SER A 48 -7.52 2.65 -8.11
CA SER A 48 -6.80 3.51 -9.03
C SER A 48 -7.63 3.66 -10.31
N LYS A 49 -7.54 4.82 -10.96
CA LYS A 49 -8.19 5.07 -12.27
C LYS A 49 -7.80 4.06 -13.37
N LEU A 50 -6.75 3.28 -13.13
CA LEU A 50 -6.24 2.25 -14.01
C LEU A 50 -6.92 0.88 -13.80
N ASP A 51 -7.65 0.67 -12.69
CA ASP A 51 -8.29 -0.61 -12.35
C ASP A 51 -9.21 -1.17 -13.46
N PRO A 52 -10.06 -0.36 -14.12
CA PRO A 52 -10.92 -0.84 -15.21
C PRO A 52 -10.13 -1.32 -16.45
N PHE A 53 -8.91 -0.81 -16.65
CA PHE A 53 -8.10 -1.06 -17.84
C PHE A 53 -7.01 -2.12 -17.61
N LYS A 54 -6.80 -2.57 -16.36
CA LYS A 54 -5.88 -3.65 -16.01
C LYS A 54 -6.07 -4.93 -16.83
N PRO A 55 -7.29 -5.47 -17.05
CA PRO A 55 -7.43 -6.73 -17.80
C PRO A 55 -6.89 -6.62 -19.22
N SER A 56 -7.22 -5.53 -19.94
CA SER A 56 -6.69 -5.28 -21.28
C SER A 56 -5.17 -5.15 -21.29
N LEU A 57 -4.61 -4.44 -20.31
CA LEU A 57 -3.15 -4.29 -20.17
C LEU A 57 -2.46 -5.64 -19.92
N VAL A 58 -3.04 -6.50 -19.09
CA VAL A 58 -2.47 -7.84 -18.80
C VAL A 58 -2.48 -8.70 -20.05
N SER A 59 -3.56 -8.70 -20.83
CA SER A 59 -3.61 -9.40 -22.13
C SER A 59 -2.51 -8.91 -23.08
N ARG A 60 -2.33 -7.59 -23.21
CA ARG A 60 -1.27 -7.01 -24.06
C ARG A 60 0.14 -7.32 -23.58
N ILE A 61 0.35 -7.36 -22.27
CA ILE A 61 1.62 -7.74 -21.66
C ILE A 61 1.92 -9.22 -21.93
N ALA A 62 0.91 -10.09 -21.84
CA ALA A 62 1.02 -11.50 -22.17
C ALA A 62 1.32 -11.74 -23.66
N GLU A 63 0.81 -10.88 -24.55
CA GLU A 63 1.16 -10.83 -25.97
C GLU A 63 2.60 -10.31 -26.23
N GLY A 64 3.31 -9.84 -25.20
CA GLY A 64 4.68 -9.33 -25.29
C GLY A 64 4.78 -7.81 -25.51
N THR A 65 3.67 -7.10 -25.51
CA THR A 65 3.61 -5.64 -25.75
C THR A 65 3.89 -4.89 -24.45
N LEU A 66 5.18 -4.64 -24.15
CA LEU A 66 5.61 -3.91 -22.95
C LEU A 66 5.80 -2.39 -23.18
N ASN A 67 5.45 -1.88 -24.36
CA ASN A 67 5.63 -0.49 -24.70
C ASN A 67 4.57 0.40 -24.02
N CYS A 68 4.98 1.11 -22.98
CA CYS A 68 4.09 2.00 -22.22
C CYS A 68 3.45 3.12 -23.06
N ASN A 69 4.03 3.51 -24.20
CA ASN A 69 3.40 4.52 -25.07
C ASN A 69 2.21 3.91 -25.82
N VAL A 70 2.41 2.74 -26.42
CA VAL A 70 1.35 2.01 -27.14
C VAL A 70 0.19 1.68 -26.19
N LEU A 71 0.51 1.14 -25.02
CA LEU A 71 -0.50 0.84 -23.99
C LEU A 71 -1.23 2.10 -23.51
N LEU A 72 -0.56 3.26 -23.46
CA LEU A 72 -1.18 4.51 -23.06
C LEU A 72 -2.18 5.01 -24.10
N ASP A 73 -1.84 4.90 -25.38
CA ASP A 73 -2.71 5.35 -26.47
C ASP A 73 -3.94 4.44 -26.59
N GLU A 74 -3.78 3.12 -26.41
CA GLU A 74 -4.90 2.17 -26.35
C GLU A 74 -5.87 2.49 -25.21
N ILE A 75 -5.38 2.65 -23.97
CA ILE A 75 -6.26 2.96 -22.84
C ILE A 75 -6.86 4.37 -22.94
N ARG A 76 -6.16 5.33 -23.56
CA ARG A 76 -6.70 6.67 -23.83
C ARG A 76 -7.86 6.62 -24.81
N ALA A 77 -7.76 5.79 -25.87
CA ALA A 77 -8.87 5.54 -26.77
C ALA A 77 -10.09 4.92 -26.05
N LEU A 78 -9.84 4.12 -25.01
CA LEU A 78 -10.88 3.57 -24.13
C LEU A 78 -11.38 4.55 -23.04
N GLY A 79 -10.92 5.81 -23.03
CA GLY A 79 -11.39 6.84 -22.10
C GLY A 79 -10.54 7.02 -20.83
N TYR A 80 -9.30 6.52 -20.80
CA TYR A 80 -8.40 6.71 -19.67
C TYR A 80 -7.94 8.16 -19.53
N THR A 81 -8.30 8.78 -18.41
CA THR A 81 -7.91 10.16 -18.02
C THR A 81 -6.79 10.20 -16.98
N GLY A 82 -6.21 9.05 -16.63
CA GLY A 82 -5.15 8.97 -15.63
C GLY A 82 -3.77 9.35 -16.16
N GLY A 83 -2.81 9.48 -15.24
CA GLY A 83 -1.43 9.82 -15.59
C GLY A 83 -0.63 8.64 -16.16
N LYS A 84 0.34 8.94 -17.03
CA LYS A 84 1.31 7.97 -17.58
C LYS A 84 2.15 7.29 -16.48
N SER A 85 2.37 7.96 -15.35
CA SER A 85 3.13 7.41 -14.22
C SER A 85 2.47 6.18 -13.59
N ILE A 86 1.14 6.14 -13.51
CA ILE A 86 0.38 5.00 -12.97
C ILE A 86 0.55 3.79 -13.89
N LEU A 87 0.45 4.01 -15.21
CA LEU A 87 0.67 2.97 -16.21
C LEU A 87 2.10 2.43 -16.13
N LYS A 88 3.11 3.31 -16.06
CA LYS A 88 4.51 2.90 -15.90
C LYS A 88 4.72 2.07 -14.64
N ALA A 89 4.16 2.48 -13.51
CA ALA A 89 4.26 1.74 -12.25
C ALA A 89 3.56 0.37 -12.30
N PHE A 90 2.47 0.26 -13.07
CA PHE A 90 1.80 -1.02 -13.31
C PHE A 90 2.66 -1.93 -14.20
N VAL A 91 3.08 -1.45 -15.38
CA VAL A 91 3.91 -2.22 -16.33
C VAL A 91 5.25 -2.62 -15.71
N ALA A 92 5.82 -1.79 -14.82
CA ALA A 92 7.06 -2.10 -14.11
C ALA A 92 6.95 -3.35 -13.21
N GLN A 93 5.76 -3.68 -12.68
CA GLN A 93 5.55 -4.90 -11.89
C GLN A 93 5.59 -6.17 -12.75
N TYR A 94 5.26 -6.05 -14.04
CA TYR A 94 5.28 -7.17 -15.00
C TYR A 94 6.61 -7.27 -15.75
N ARG A 95 7.44 -6.22 -15.72
CA ARG A 95 8.81 -6.33 -16.18
C ARG A 95 9.57 -7.21 -15.19
N VAL A 96 10.01 -8.37 -15.66
CA VAL A 96 11.05 -9.14 -14.98
C VAL A 96 12.19 -8.15 -14.68
N PRO A 97 12.67 -8.01 -13.43
CA PRO A 97 13.82 -7.19 -13.17
C PRO A 97 14.95 -7.76 -13.99
N ARG A 98 15.34 -7.04 -15.05
CA ARG A 98 16.57 -7.33 -15.77
C ARG A 98 17.64 -7.13 -14.71
N ALA A 99 18.17 -8.23 -14.16
CA ALA A 99 19.36 -8.17 -13.34
C ALA A 99 20.32 -7.25 -14.09
N ALA A 100 20.74 -6.16 -13.44
CA ALA A 100 21.64 -5.21 -14.05
C ALA A 100 22.82 -6.02 -14.55
N GLN A 101 22.92 -6.23 -15.86
CA GLN A 101 24.12 -6.80 -16.44
C GLN A 101 25.20 -5.81 -16.05
N ALA A 102 26.08 -6.25 -15.15
CA ALA A 102 27.29 -5.50 -14.84
C ALA A 102 28.00 -5.34 -16.18
N VAL A 103 27.86 -4.16 -16.78
CA VAL A 103 28.62 -3.82 -17.97
C VAL A 103 30.05 -3.74 -17.47
N GLN A 104 30.81 -4.81 -17.69
CA GLN A 104 32.23 -4.82 -17.43
C GLN A 104 32.82 -3.71 -18.30
N ARG A 105 33.24 -2.62 -17.66
CA ARG A 105 34.01 -1.56 -18.31
C ARG A 105 35.32 -2.20 -18.76
N PHE A 106 35.45 -2.43 -20.06
CA PHE A 106 36.74 -2.71 -20.65
C PHE A 106 37.39 -1.35 -20.87
N GLU A 107 38.48 -1.07 -20.15
CA GLU A 107 39.33 0.08 -20.42
C GLU A 107 39.95 -0.13 -21.81
N THR A 108 39.44 0.57 -22.81
CA THR A 108 40.13 0.68 -24.09
C THR A 108 41.29 1.65 -23.91
N LEU A 109 42.52 1.17 -24.07
CA LEU A 109 43.68 2.05 -24.19
C LEU A 109 43.49 2.99 -25.39
N PRO A 110 43.78 4.30 -25.24
CA PRO A 110 43.70 5.23 -26.36
C PRO A 110 44.77 4.90 -27.42
N GLY A 111 44.33 4.97 -28.68
CA GLY A 111 45.04 4.87 -29.97
C GLY A 111 46.56 4.63 -29.99
N GLN A 112 46.95 3.57 -30.71
CA GLN A 112 48.13 3.57 -31.58
C GLN A 112 47.68 3.57 -33.03
#